data_AF-A0A7X3X6E8-F1
#
_entry.id   AF-A0A7X3X6E8-F1
#
_cell.length_a   1.000
_cell.length_b   1.000
_cell.length_c   1.000
_cell.angle_alpha   90.00
_cell.angle_beta   90.00
_cell.angle_gamma   90.00
#
_symmetry.space_group_name_H-M   'P 1'
#
loop_
_entity.id
_entity.type
_entity.pdbx_description
1 polymer ?
#
loop_
_entity_poly.entity_id
_entity_poly.type
_entity_poly.pdbx_seq_one_letter_code
_entity_poly.pdbx_strand_id
1 'polypeptide(L)'
;MFELETELMRWRRKVERSSSLSPREVDELSDHLRARFELELAVTPERPPARVFNAVCDELGEAAALSKEFARAGRRRWRPVLVAAWAMFAVSFLLPLSRTVWVEAGSVDPALMAFVGPQRTYEFLSALITMGMTDVVLAVSIGAAVLLPNLPLLMTLPALLGSRRPDRRWLRRGLVGMGVLYLGLGMFRVFSPAPFPYEEAALAFQYPGAGYWLWSASFAFAAAALWLRGRSWAADGPTKPMAERAM
;
A
#
# COMPACT_ATOMS: atom_id res chain seq x y z
N MET A 1 34.68 -13.52 -37.09
CA MET A 1 34.38 -14.45 -35.99
C MET A 1 33.22 -13.86 -35.19
N PHE A 2 32.27 -14.66 -34.74
CA PHE A 2 31.13 -14.17 -33.95
C PHE A 2 31.57 -13.94 -32.50
N GLU A 3 31.28 -12.77 -31.94
CA GLU A 3 31.61 -12.39 -30.57
C GLU A 3 30.32 -12.09 -29.80
N LEU A 4 29.96 -12.99 -28.89
CA LEU A 4 28.69 -12.90 -28.14
C LEU A 4 28.57 -11.59 -27.35
N GLU A 5 29.64 -11.16 -26.68
CA GLU A 5 29.64 -9.93 -25.87
C GLU A 5 29.42 -8.67 -26.72
N THR A 6 30.02 -8.63 -27.92
CA THR A 6 29.86 -7.52 -28.86
C THR A 6 28.41 -7.44 -29.35
N GLU A 7 27.77 -8.58 -29.63
CA GLU A 7 26.36 -8.62 -30.05
C GLU A 7 25.39 -8.35 -28.89
N LEU A 8 25.66 -8.85 -27.68
CA LEU A 8 24.90 -8.51 -26.47
C LEU A 8 24.93 -7.00 -26.21
N MET A 9 26.08 -6.35 -26.34
CA MET A 9 26.21 -4.89 -26.19
C MET A 9 25.50 -4.10 -27.29
N ARG A 10 25.38 -4.65 -28.51
CA ARG A 10 24.57 -4.03 -29.59
C ARG A 10 23.08 -4.17 -29.30
N TRP A 11 22.65 -5.38 -28.92
CA TRP A 11 21.28 -5.68 -28.55
C TRP A 11 20.83 -4.81 -27.37
N ARG A 12 21.64 -4.72 -26.30
CA ARG A 12 21.40 -3.88 -25.13
C ARG A 12 21.15 -2.42 -25.51
N ARG A 13 22.05 -1.83 -26.32
CA ARG A 13 21.90 -0.45 -26.79
C ARG A 13 20.63 -0.25 -27.63
N LYS A 14 20.22 -1.25 -28.41
CA LYS A 14 18.97 -1.20 -29.18
C LYS A 14 17.74 -1.22 -28.26
N VAL A 15 17.73 -2.09 -27.26
CA VAL A 15 16.64 -2.21 -26.27
C VAL A 15 16.55 -0.96 -25.40
N GLU A 16 17.66 -0.43 -24.90
CA GLU A 16 17.69 0.79 -24.09
C GLU A 16 17.17 2.03 -24.86
N ARG A 17 17.32 2.07 -26.19
CA ARG A 17 16.79 3.17 -27.02
C ARG A 17 15.32 3.02 -27.39
N SER A 18 14.81 1.78 -27.46
CA SER A 18 13.48 1.48 -28.00
C SER A 18 12.46 1.09 -26.92
N SER A 19 12.89 0.87 -25.69
CA SER A 19 12.04 0.46 -24.57
C SER A 19 12.16 1.41 -23.39
N SER A 20 11.16 1.40 -22.50
CA SER A 20 11.21 2.12 -21.22
C SER A 20 11.65 1.22 -20.06
N LEU A 21 12.40 0.16 -20.36
CA LEU A 21 12.91 -0.77 -19.35
C LEU A 21 13.99 -0.08 -18.49
N SER A 22 14.00 -0.39 -17.21
CA SER A 22 15.05 0.06 -16.31
C SER A 22 16.37 -0.67 -16.62
N PRO A 23 17.55 -0.07 -16.34
CA PRO A 23 18.85 -0.71 -16.61
C PRO A 23 18.97 -2.12 -16.04
N ARG A 24 18.38 -2.35 -14.86
CA ARG A 24 18.37 -3.65 -14.19
C ARG A 24 17.53 -4.70 -14.94
N GLU A 25 16.36 -4.32 -15.47
CA GLU A 25 15.53 -5.23 -16.28
C GLU A 25 16.25 -5.59 -17.58
N VAL A 26 17.01 -4.65 -18.16
CA VAL A 26 17.84 -4.91 -19.34
C VAL A 26 18.99 -5.86 -19.01
N ASP A 27 19.64 -5.70 -17.86
CA ASP A 27 20.67 -6.65 -17.38
C ASP A 27 20.11 -8.07 -17.23
N GLU A 28 18.93 -8.20 -16.62
CA GLU A 28 18.27 -9.50 -16.42
C GLU A 28 17.87 -10.16 -17.75
N LEU A 29 17.33 -9.39 -18.70
CA LEU A 29 17.03 -9.91 -20.04
C LEU A 29 18.31 -10.29 -20.80
N SER A 30 19.41 -9.54 -20.61
CA SER A 30 20.71 -9.86 -21.20
C SER A 30 21.25 -11.19 -20.67
N ASP A 31 21.13 -11.44 -19.36
CA ASP A 31 21.53 -12.70 -18.74
C ASP A 31 20.67 -13.87 -19.24
N HIS A 32 19.35 -13.68 -19.36
CA HIS A 32 18.45 -14.67 -19.96
C HIS A 32 18.80 -14.96 -21.42
N LEU A 33 19.12 -13.93 -22.21
CA LEU A 33 19.48 -14.08 -23.61
C LEU A 33 20.82 -14.85 -23.75
N ARG A 34 21.81 -14.56 -22.90
CA ARG A 34 23.06 -15.32 -22.83
C ARG A 34 22.81 -16.80 -22.50
N ALA A 35 22.07 -17.08 -21.44
CA ALA A 35 21.76 -18.46 -21.02
C ALA A 35 20.99 -19.23 -22.11
N ARG A 36 20.02 -18.59 -22.77
CA ARG A 36 19.23 -19.20 -23.85
C ARG A 36 20.09 -19.44 -25.10
N PHE A 37 20.97 -18.51 -25.44
CA PHE A 37 21.92 -18.66 -26.54
C PHE A 37 22.88 -19.84 -26.32
N GLU A 38 23.48 -19.96 -25.13
CA GLU A 38 24.39 -21.07 -24.80
C GLU A 38 23.68 -22.42 -24.88
N LEU A 39 22.45 -22.50 -24.37
CA LEU A 39 21.61 -23.69 -24.47
C LEU A 39 21.31 -24.06 -25.93
N GLU A 40 20.89 -23.10 -26.74
CA GLU A 40 20.52 -23.35 -28.14
C GLU A 40 21.74 -23.75 -28.98
N LEU A 41 22.91 -23.19 -28.69
CA LEU A 41 24.17 -23.55 -29.32
C LEU A 41 24.59 -24.99 -28.97
N ALA A 42 24.35 -25.43 -27.73
CA ALA A 42 24.61 -26.81 -27.31
C ALA A 42 23.67 -27.82 -27.99
N VAL A 43 22.42 -27.42 -28.26
CA VAL A 43 21.42 -28.28 -28.94
C VAL A 43 21.63 -28.33 -30.45
N THR A 44 22.11 -27.23 -31.06
CA THR A 44 22.27 -27.10 -32.53
C THR A 44 23.69 -26.68 -32.94
N PRO A 45 24.74 -27.48 -32.62
CA PRO A 45 26.13 -27.10 -32.85
C PRO A 45 26.49 -26.87 -34.33
N GLU A 46 25.72 -27.45 -35.26
CA GLU A 46 25.88 -27.27 -36.70
C GLU A 46 25.42 -25.89 -37.20
N ARG A 47 24.63 -25.14 -36.42
CA ARG A 47 24.14 -23.82 -36.81
C ARG A 47 25.19 -22.74 -36.57
N PRO A 48 25.39 -21.79 -37.52
CA PRO A 48 26.26 -20.65 -37.29
C PRO A 48 25.81 -19.84 -36.05
N PRO A 49 26.71 -19.47 -35.12
CA PRO A 49 26.36 -18.75 -33.89
C PRO A 49 25.53 -17.48 -34.12
N ALA A 50 25.82 -16.73 -35.18
CA ALA A 50 25.05 -15.54 -35.54
C ALA A 50 23.57 -15.82 -35.83
N ARG A 51 23.25 -16.97 -36.44
CA ARG A 51 21.86 -17.38 -36.71
C ARG A 51 21.16 -17.82 -35.43
N VAL A 52 21.88 -18.52 -34.55
CA VAL A 52 21.37 -18.93 -33.23
C VAL A 52 21.02 -17.69 -32.40
N PHE A 53 21.92 -16.70 -32.34
CA PHE A 53 21.68 -15.46 -31.61
C PHE A 53 20.47 -14.68 -32.13
N ASN A 54 20.32 -14.57 -33.45
CA ASN A 54 19.16 -13.90 -34.04
C ASN A 54 17.86 -14.64 -33.75
N ALA A 55 17.85 -15.98 -33.85
CA ALA A 55 16.68 -16.78 -33.52
C ALA A 55 16.27 -16.60 -32.04
N VAL A 56 17.24 -16.58 -31.12
CA VAL A 56 16.97 -16.32 -29.69
C VAL A 56 16.49 -14.89 -29.44
N CYS A 57 17.05 -13.91 -30.16
CA CYS A 57 16.54 -12.53 -30.11
C CYS A 57 15.07 -12.44 -30.57
N ASP A 58 14.72 -13.16 -31.64
CA ASP A 58 13.37 -13.20 -32.19
C ASP A 58 12.40 -13.94 -31.25
N GLU A 59 12.85 -15.01 -30.59
CA GLU A 59 12.09 -15.73 -29.55
C GLU A 59 11.78 -14.85 -28.34
N LEU A 60 12.70 -13.97 -27.94
CA LEU A 60 12.46 -13.01 -26.85
C LEU A 60 11.31 -12.03 -27.18
N GLY A 61 11.01 -11.84 -28.47
CA GLY A 61 9.94 -10.98 -28.97
C GLY A 61 10.29 -9.48 -28.98
N GLU A 62 9.31 -8.66 -29.35
CA GLU A 62 9.49 -7.21 -29.43
C GLU A 62 9.71 -6.60 -28.03
N ALA A 63 10.80 -5.85 -27.88
CA ALA A 63 11.14 -5.15 -26.63
C ALA A 63 10.01 -4.24 -26.12
N ALA A 64 9.20 -3.68 -27.03
CA ALA A 64 8.03 -2.87 -26.68
C ALA A 64 6.90 -3.70 -26.04
N ALA A 65 6.66 -4.93 -26.55
CA ALA A 65 5.68 -5.85 -25.98
C ALA A 65 6.13 -6.34 -24.60
N LEU A 66 7.41 -6.71 -24.46
CA LEU A 66 8.01 -7.05 -23.16
C LEU A 66 7.88 -5.88 -22.18
N SER A 67 8.24 -4.67 -22.60
CA SER A 67 8.11 -3.47 -21.75
C SER A 67 6.68 -3.24 -21.26
N LYS A 68 5.67 -3.52 -22.10
CA LYS A 68 4.26 -3.43 -21.69
C LYS A 68 3.87 -4.50 -20.67
N GLU A 69 4.37 -5.72 -20.81
CA GLU A 69 4.17 -6.80 -19.84
C GLU A 69 4.92 -6.55 -18.53
N PHE A 70 6.17 -6.08 -18.56
CA PHE A 70 6.91 -5.62 -17.38
C PHE A 70 6.24 -4.41 -16.72
N ALA A 71 5.71 -3.47 -17.49
CA ALA A 71 4.91 -2.36 -16.95
C ALA A 71 3.61 -2.87 -16.30
N ARG A 72 3.02 -3.96 -16.80
CA ARG A 72 1.82 -4.60 -16.25
C ARG A 72 2.13 -5.39 -14.98
N ALA A 73 3.25 -6.11 -14.96
CA ALA A 73 3.78 -6.83 -13.80
C ALA A 73 4.26 -5.85 -12.71
N GLY A 74 4.88 -4.74 -13.12
CA GLY A 74 5.39 -3.66 -12.29
C GLY A 74 4.34 -2.63 -11.86
N ARG A 75 3.06 -2.78 -12.27
CA ARG A 75 1.99 -1.95 -11.70
C ARG A 75 1.96 -2.18 -10.20
N ARG A 76 2.29 -1.14 -9.45
CA ARG A 76 2.30 -1.11 -7.99
C ARG A 76 0.89 -1.34 -7.45
N ARG A 77 0.41 -2.60 -7.43
CA ARG A 77 -0.93 -2.99 -6.96
C ARG A 77 -1.22 -2.50 -5.55
N TRP A 78 -0.17 -2.29 -4.75
CA TRP A 78 -0.27 -1.70 -3.42
C TRP A 78 -0.69 -0.22 -3.40
N ARG A 79 -0.35 0.56 -4.43
CA ARG A 79 -0.60 2.00 -4.45
C ARG A 79 -2.09 2.37 -4.45
N PRO A 80 -2.95 1.81 -5.33
CA PRO A 80 -4.38 2.13 -5.27
C PRO A 80 -5.01 1.71 -3.94
N VAL A 81 -4.59 0.59 -3.35
CA VAL A 81 -5.06 0.15 -2.03
C VAL A 81 -4.66 1.14 -0.93
N LEU A 82 -3.42 1.65 -0.96
CA LEU A 82 -2.96 2.66 0.00
C LEU A 82 -3.69 4.00 -0.18
N VAL A 83 -3.94 4.41 -1.43
CA VAL A 83 -4.73 5.62 -1.72
C VAL A 83 -6.16 5.46 -1.20
N ALA A 84 -6.79 4.29 -1.40
CA ALA A 84 -8.10 4.00 -0.84
C ALA A 84 -8.10 4.05 0.69
N ALA A 85 -7.06 3.52 1.35
CA ALA A 85 -6.90 3.62 2.80
C ALA A 85 -6.89 5.09 3.27
N TRP A 86 -6.08 5.94 2.63
CA TRP A 86 -6.01 7.36 2.95
C TRP A 86 -7.30 8.13 2.64
N ALA A 87 -7.99 7.78 1.54
CA ALA A 87 -9.28 8.36 1.22
C ALA A 87 -10.33 8.01 2.27
N MET A 88 -10.41 6.73 2.68
CA MET A 88 -11.29 6.27 3.76
C MET A 88 -10.98 6.98 5.08
N PHE A 89 -9.69 7.12 5.39
CA PHE A 89 -9.24 7.87 6.56
C PHE A 89 -9.71 9.32 6.50
N ALA A 90 -9.46 10.05 5.41
CA ALA A 90 -9.88 11.44 5.28
C ALA A 90 -11.41 11.59 5.36
N VAL A 91 -12.16 10.74 4.64
CA VAL A 91 -13.63 10.73 4.66
C VAL A 91 -14.17 10.44 6.05
N SER A 92 -13.49 9.61 6.85
CA SER A 92 -13.90 9.30 8.22
C SER A 92 -13.98 10.53 9.13
N PHE A 93 -13.14 11.55 8.89
CA PHE A 93 -13.17 12.83 9.60
C PHE A 93 -14.21 13.81 9.03
N LEU A 94 -14.62 13.62 7.76
CA LEU A 94 -15.59 14.49 7.09
C LEU A 94 -17.04 14.03 7.29
N LEU A 95 -17.28 12.74 7.55
CA LEU A 95 -18.61 12.19 7.81
C LEU A 95 -19.36 12.85 8.99
N PRO A 96 -18.69 13.23 10.10
CA PRO A 96 -19.34 14.03 11.13
C PRO A 96 -19.77 15.43 10.65
N LEU A 97 -19.06 16.03 9.69
CA LEU A 97 -19.32 17.39 9.18
C LEU A 97 -20.50 17.43 8.20
N SER A 98 -20.74 16.38 7.41
CA SER A 98 -21.82 16.37 6.43
C SER A 98 -23.23 16.37 7.04
N ARG A 99 -23.35 16.16 8.35
CA ARG A 99 -24.64 16.19 9.05
C ARG A 99 -25.19 17.60 9.28
N THR A 100 -24.34 18.63 9.34
CA THR A 100 -24.79 20.01 9.62
C THR A 100 -25.48 20.68 8.44
N VAL A 101 -25.30 20.16 7.23
CA VAL A 101 -25.76 20.81 5.99
C VAL A 101 -27.06 20.21 5.46
N TRP A 102 -27.43 18.99 5.85
CA TRP A 102 -28.46 18.20 5.14
C TRP A 102 -29.71 17.85 5.96
N VAL A 103 -29.77 18.19 7.25
CA VAL A 103 -30.87 17.76 8.11
C VAL A 103 -31.53 18.95 8.78
N GLU A 104 -32.66 19.39 8.22
CA GLU A 104 -33.65 20.14 9.00
C GLU A 104 -34.06 19.26 10.18
N ALA A 105 -33.94 19.80 11.39
CA ALA A 105 -34.24 19.12 12.65
C ALA A 105 -35.74 18.75 12.72
N GLY A 106 -36.12 17.64 12.08
CA GLY A 106 -37.51 17.17 12.06
C GLY A 106 -37.82 16.07 11.04
N SER A 107 -36.99 15.86 10.01
CA SER A 107 -37.36 14.98 8.87
C SER A 107 -36.60 13.66 8.76
N VAL A 108 -35.67 13.36 9.68
CA VAL A 108 -34.84 12.14 9.58
C VAL A 108 -35.38 11.03 10.45
N ASP A 109 -35.56 9.86 9.83
CA ASP A 109 -35.96 8.61 10.46
C ASP A 109 -35.09 8.32 11.71
N PRO A 110 -35.71 8.07 12.89
CA PRO A 110 -35.01 7.71 14.12
C PRO A 110 -34.03 6.54 13.97
N ALA A 111 -34.33 5.57 13.08
CA ALA A 111 -33.44 4.44 12.81
C ALA A 111 -32.16 4.86 12.09
N LEU A 112 -32.26 5.84 11.17
CA LEU A 112 -31.11 6.42 10.49
C LEU A 112 -30.28 7.28 11.46
N MET A 113 -30.93 7.96 12.40
CA MET A 113 -30.25 8.69 13.47
C MET A 113 -29.44 7.78 14.40
N ALA A 114 -29.96 6.59 14.71
CA ALA A 114 -29.27 5.57 15.49
C ALA A 114 -28.05 4.98 14.74
N PHE A 115 -28.16 4.76 13.43
CA PHE A 115 -27.06 4.22 12.61
C PHE A 115 -25.86 5.16 12.48
N VAL A 116 -26.10 6.47 12.45
CA VAL A 116 -25.05 7.48 12.28
C VAL A 116 -24.41 7.91 13.61
N GLY A 117 -24.98 7.49 14.76
CA GLY A 117 -24.48 7.80 16.10
C GLY A 117 -24.78 9.25 16.55
N PRO A 118 -24.67 9.58 17.85
CA PRO A 118 -24.96 10.93 18.35
C PRO A 118 -23.95 11.98 17.82
N GLN A 119 -24.40 13.24 17.65
CA GLN A 119 -23.64 14.42 17.15
C GLN A 119 -22.33 14.77 17.89
N ARG A 120 -21.97 13.99 18.92
CA ARG A 120 -20.92 14.33 19.88
C ARG A 120 -19.52 14.30 19.33
N THR A 121 -19.24 13.79 18.13
CA THR A 121 -17.87 13.81 17.59
C THR A 121 -17.40 15.23 17.26
N TYR A 122 -18.28 16.12 16.77
CA TYR A 122 -17.94 17.52 16.56
C TYR A 122 -17.91 18.31 17.86
N GLU A 123 -18.88 18.07 18.76
CA GLU A 123 -18.85 18.66 20.10
C GLU A 123 -17.62 18.22 20.90
N PHE A 124 -17.16 16.98 20.71
CA PHE A 124 -15.94 16.47 21.31
C PHE A 124 -14.72 17.14 20.70
N LEU A 125 -14.64 17.31 19.37
CA LEU A 125 -13.53 18.01 18.72
C LEU A 125 -13.52 19.51 19.06
N SER A 126 -14.68 20.16 19.11
CA SER A 126 -14.81 21.56 19.49
C SER A 126 -14.53 21.74 20.97
N ALA A 127 -15.06 20.87 21.84
CA ALA A 127 -14.74 20.83 23.27
C ALA A 127 -13.26 20.52 23.50
N LEU A 128 -12.63 19.69 22.68
CA LEU A 128 -11.18 19.48 22.66
C LEU A 128 -10.42 20.79 22.44
N ILE A 129 -10.85 21.55 21.42
CA ILE A 129 -10.20 22.79 21.01
C ILE A 129 -10.44 23.87 22.06
N THR A 130 -11.64 23.95 22.63
CA THR A 130 -11.98 24.96 23.66
C THR A 130 -11.50 24.60 25.07
N MET A 131 -11.63 23.35 25.53
CA MET A 131 -11.10 22.90 26.84
C MET A 131 -9.58 22.76 26.83
N GLY A 132 -8.98 22.39 25.69
CA GLY A 132 -7.53 22.30 25.57
C GLY A 132 -6.80 23.65 25.66
N MET A 133 -7.53 24.76 25.47
CA MET A 133 -7.02 26.11 25.73
C MET A 133 -7.00 26.47 27.23
N THR A 134 -7.73 25.74 28.07
CA THR A 134 -7.85 26.01 29.51
C THR A 134 -7.10 25.02 30.40
N ASP A 135 -6.88 23.78 29.94
CA ASP A 135 -6.13 22.76 30.67
C ASP A 135 -5.15 22.01 29.75
N VAL A 136 -3.86 22.27 29.98
CA VAL A 136 -2.75 21.69 29.19
C VAL A 136 -2.66 20.17 29.36
N VAL A 137 -2.95 19.65 30.55
CA VAL A 137 -2.86 18.20 30.81
C VAL A 137 -3.94 17.47 30.03
N LEU A 138 -5.17 18.00 30.09
CA LEU A 138 -6.29 17.46 29.32
C LEU A 138 -6.03 17.57 27.81
N ALA A 139 -5.52 18.71 27.34
CA ALA A 139 -5.14 18.89 25.93
C ALA A 139 -4.13 17.83 25.46
N VAL A 140 -3.10 17.58 26.26
CA VAL A 140 -2.06 16.56 25.96
C VAL A 140 -2.65 15.16 25.97
N SER A 141 -3.48 14.82 26.97
CA SER A 141 -4.12 13.50 27.06
C SER A 141 -5.03 13.23 25.87
N ILE A 142 -5.81 14.22 25.43
CA ILE A 142 -6.71 14.02 24.31
C ILE A 142 -5.94 14.06 22.98
N GLY A 143 -4.95 14.94 22.84
CA GLY A 143 -4.02 14.93 21.72
C GLY A 143 -3.33 13.57 21.57
N ALA A 144 -2.90 12.97 22.68
CA ALA A 144 -2.35 11.62 22.71
C ALA A 144 -3.41 10.58 22.30
N ALA A 145 -4.62 10.66 22.85
CA ALA A 145 -5.71 9.72 22.53
C ALA A 145 -6.15 9.77 21.06
N VAL A 146 -6.05 10.92 20.39
CA VAL A 146 -6.39 11.08 18.97
C VAL A 146 -5.18 10.82 18.06
N LEU A 147 -4.01 11.35 18.39
CA LEU A 147 -2.84 11.26 17.52
C LEU A 147 -2.18 9.88 17.58
N LEU A 148 -2.01 9.29 18.77
CA LEU A 148 -1.30 8.01 18.93
C LEU A 148 -1.92 6.89 18.07
N PRO A 149 -3.26 6.70 18.04
CA PRO A 149 -3.89 5.74 17.13
C PRO A 149 -3.59 5.97 15.65
N ASN A 150 -3.42 7.24 15.26
CA ASN A 150 -3.28 7.64 13.86
C ASN A 150 -1.82 7.65 13.39
N LEU A 151 -0.85 7.67 14.32
CA LEU A 151 0.58 7.70 14.00
C LEU A 151 1.02 6.59 13.01
N PRO A 152 0.60 5.31 13.17
CA PRO A 152 1.00 4.27 12.23
C PRO A 152 0.52 4.55 10.80
N LEU A 153 -0.69 5.12 10.65
CA LEU A 153 -1.19 5.47 9.32
C LEU A 153 -0.42 6.67 8.75
N LEU A 154 -0.16 7.70 9.55
CA LEU A 154 0.67 8.86 9.13
C LEU A 154 2.08 8.44 8.71
N MET A 155 2.65 7.43 9.36
CA MET A 155 3.95 6.86 8.99
C MET A 155 3.96 6.13 7.65
N THR A 156 2.79 5.90 7.02
CA THR A 156 2.69 5.42 5.63
C THR A 156 2.80 6.54 4.59
N LEU A 157 2.76 7.82 4.98
CA LEU A 157 2.84 8.94 4.05
C LEU A 157 4.11 8.91 3.16
N PRO A 158 5.32 8.60 3.66
CA PRO A 158 6.49 8.46 2.81
C PRO A 158 6.34 7.36 1.75
N ALA A 159 5.60 6.29 2.05
CA ALA A 159 5.29 5.25 1.07
C ALA A 159 4.43 5.80 -0.07
N LEU A 160 3.41 6.60 0.27
CA LEU A 160 2.53 7.26 -0.69
C LEU A 160 3.32 8.22 -1.61
N LEU A 161 4.27 8.96 -1.05
CA LEU A 161 5.16 9.90 -1.73
C LEU A 161 6.29 9.21 -2.54
N GLY A 162 6.32 7.88 -2.58
CA GLY A 162 7.28 7.12 -3.39
C GLY A 162 8.64 6.88 -2.74
N SER A 163 8.80 7.19 -1.45
CA SER A 163 10.05 6.94 -0.72
C SER A 163 10.36 5.45 -0.63
N ARG A 164 11.56 5.03 -1.06
CA ARG A 164 12.07 3.65 -1.01
C ARG A 164 12.61 3.25 0.37
N ARG A 165 11.99 3.71 1.46
CA ARG A 165 12.41 3.29 2.80
C ARG A 165 12.16 1.80 3.00
N PRO A 166 13.10 1.05 3.62
CA PRO A 166 12.96 -0.38 3.84
C PRO A 166 11.65 -0.69 4.56
N ASP A 167 11.00 -1.78 4.14
CA ASP A 167 9.70 -2.21 4.64
C ASP A 167 9.85 -2.53 6.13
N ARG A 168 9.34 -1.63 6.97
CA ARG A 168 9.43 -1.77 8.41
C ARG A 168 8.35 -2.76 8.84
N ARG A 169 8.72 -4.04 8.98
CA ARG A 169 7.82 -5.12 9.43
C ARG A 169 6.99 -4.75 10.66
N TRP A 170 7.53 -3.93 11.56
CA TRP A 170 6.81 -3.44 12.74
C TRP A 170 5.64 -2.51 12.39
N LEU A 171 5.77 -1.67 11.36
CA LEU A 171 4.72 -0.73 10.94
C LEU A 171 3.49 -1.50 10.44
N ARG A 172 3.74 -2.54 9.62
CA ARG A 172 2.69 -3.45 9.16
C ARG A 172 2.01 -4.16 10.34
N ARG A 173 2.80 -4.71 11.28
CA ARG A 173 2.25 -5.36 12.49
C ARG A 173 1.45 -4.39 13.35
N GLY A 174 1.92 -3.15 13.51
CA GLY A 174 1.21 -2.10 14.23
C GLY A 174 -0.13 -1.74 13.59
N LEU A 175 -0.15 -1.53 12.26
CA LEU A 175 -1.40 -1.26 11.52
C LEU A 175 -2.40 -2.41 11.61
N VAL A 176 -1.95 -3.66 11.48
CA VAL A 176 -2.83 -4.83 11.64
C VAL A 176 -3.36 -4.92 13.06
N GLY A 177 -2.48 -4.81 14.07
CA GLY A 177 -2.86 -4.89 15.48
C GLY A 177 -3.86 -3.81 15.87
N MET A 178 -3.64 -2.57 15.43
CA MET A 178 -4.57 -1.47 15.64
C MET A 178 -5.90 -1.68 14.91
N GLY A 179 -5.88 -2.06 13.64
CA GLY A 179 -7.11 -2.34 12.88
C GLY A 179 -7.96 -3.43 13.53
N VAL A 180 -7.35 -4.53 13.97
CA VAL A 180 -8.03 -5.63 14.68
C VAL A 180 -8.56 -5.16 16.03
N LEU A 181 -7.76 -4.41 16.80
CA LEU A 181 -8.15 -3.88 18.10
C LEU A 181 -9.37 -2.95 17.97
N TYR A 182 -9.35 -2.02 17.03
CA TYR A 182 -10.46 -1.08 16.83
C TYR A 182 -11.70 -1.79 16.27
N LEU A 183 -11.57 -2.67 15.27
CA LEU A 183 -12.72 -3.46 14.81
C LEU A 183 -13.32 -4.30 15.94
N GLY A 184 -12.48 -4.93 16.77
CA GLY A 184 -12.90 -5.70 17.93
C GLY A 184 -13.62 -4.84 18.97
N LEU A 185 -13.10 -3.65 19.26
CA LEU A 185 -13.71 -2.70 20.19
C LEU A 185 -15.08 -2.24 19.67
N GLY A 186 -15.18 -1.90 18.38
CA GLY A 186 -16.45 -1.52 17.75
C GLY A 186 -17.48 -2.65 17.77
N MET A 187 -17.07 -3.87 17.42
CA MET A 187 -17.94 -5.05 17.47
C MET A 187 -18.39 -5.35 18.91
N PHE A 188 -17.47 -5.32 19.87
CA PHE A 188 -17.80 -5.49 21.28
C PHE A 188 -18.86 -4.47 21.75
N ARG A 189 -18.78 -3.22 21.29
CA ARG A 189 -19.78 -2.19 21.61
C ARG A 189 -21.14 -2.45 20.99
N VAL A 190 -21.19 -2.98 19.77
CA VAL A 190 -22.45 -3.37 19.13
C VAL A 190 -23.14 -4.49 19.91
N PHE A 191 -22.38 -5.45 20.45
CA PHE A 191 -22.95 -6.60 21.18
C PHE A 191 -23.12 -6.37 22.69
N SER A 192 -22.35 -5.45 23.28
CA SER A 192 -22.39 -5.14 24.71
C SER A 192 -22.61 -3.63 24.90
N PRO A 193 -23.87 -3.17 24.76
CA PRO A 193 -24.22 -1.74 24.89
C PRO A 193 -24.20 -1.24 26.34
N ALA A 194 -23.78 -2.06 27.31
CA ALA A 194 -23.75 -1.68 28.71
C ALA A 194 -22.91 -0.38 28.89
N PRO A 195 -23.44 0.62 29.61
CA PRO A 195 -22.70 1.85 29.86
C PRO A 195 -21.42 1.52 30.63
N PHE A 196 -20.28 1.96 30.11
CA PHE A 196 -19.05 1.87 30.88
C PHE A 196 -19.22 2.71 32.15
N PRO A 197 -18.73 2.25 33.31
CA PRO A 197 -18.85 2.97 34.59
C PRO A 197 -18.02 4.26 34.65
N TYR A 198 -17.36 4.66 33.55
CA TYR A 198 -16.56 5.89 33.49
C TYR A 198 -17.41 7.04 32.92
N GLU A 199 -17.61 8.05 33.77
CA GLU A 199 -18.36 9.27 33.48
C GLU A 199 -17.81 10.03 32.26
N GLU A 200 -18.74 10.47 31.42
CA GLU A 200 -18.66 11.47 30.35
C GLU A 200 -17.68 11.27 29.18
N ALA A 201 -16.41 10.93 29.39
CA ALA A 201 -15.44 10.75 28.30
C ALA A 201 -15.70 9.48 27.47
N ALA A 202 -16.37 8.48 28.06
CA ALA A 202 -16.74 7.23 27.38
C ALA A 202 -17.95 7.36 26.43
N LEU A 203 -18.66 8.50 26.47
CA LEU A 203 -19.87 8.73 25.66
C LEU A 203 -19.57 8.90 24.15
N ALA A 204 -18.39 9.39 23.79
CA ALA A 204 -18.00 9.56 22.38
C ALA A 204 -17.86 8.23 21.61
N PHE A 205 -17.77 7.10 22.33
CA PHE A 205 -17.61 5.76 21.76
C PHE A 205 -18.81 4.83 22.01
N GLN A 206 -19.94 5.35 22.51
CA GLN A 206 -21.08 4.49 22.82
C GLN A 206 -21.68 3.79 21.59
N TYR A 207 -21.63 4.42 20.41
CA TYR A 207 -22.11 3.82 19.17
C TYR A 207 -21.09 4.06 18.05
N PRO A 208 -20.43 3.02 17.53
CA PRO A 208 -19.53 3.17 16.38
C PRO A 208 -20.35 3.51 15.13
N GLY A 209 -20.44 4.80 14.81
CA GLY A 209 -21.08 5.29 13.58
C GLY A 209 -20.24 4.98 12.33
N ALA A 210 -20.77 5.29 11.15
CA ALA A 210 -20.10 5.01 9.88
C ALA A 210 -18.66 5.54 9.80
N GLY A 211 -18.38 6.72 10.39
CA GLY A 211 -17.03 7.29 10.47
C GLY A 211 -16.05 6.38 11.22
N TYR A 212 -16.47 5.77 12.32
CA TYR A 212 -15.64 4.85 13.09
C TYR A 212 -15.25 3.60 12.30
N TRP A 213 -16.20 3.01 11.58
CA TRP A 213 -15.95 1.83 10.75
C TRP A 213 -15.04 2.15 9.58
N LEU A 214 -15.24 3.31 8.93
CA LEU A 214 -14.40 3.76 7.83
C LEU A 214 -12.96 4.05 8.30
N TRP A 215 -12.84 4.70 9.46
CA TRP A 215 -11.57 4.94 10.13
C TRP A 215 -10.85 3.62 10.46
N SER A 216 -11.55 2.66 11.09
CA SER A 216 -10.98 1.34 11.43
C SER A 216 -10.57 0.55 10.19
N ALA A 217 -11.41 0.53 9.15
CA ALA A 217 -11.13 -0.16 7.90
C ALA A 217 -9.93 0.45 7.14
N SER A 218 -9.67 1.75 7.29
CA SER A 218 -8.49 2.39 6.69
C SER A 218 -7.17 1.74 7.13
N PHE A 219 -7.06 1.31 8.40
CA PHE A 219 -5.88 0.60 8.92
C PHE A 219 -5.68 -0.76 8.25
N ALA A 220 -6.78 -1.50 8.05
CA ALA A 220 -6.74 -2.80 7.37
C ALA A 220 -6.29 -2.66 5.90
N PHE A 221 -6.81 -1.66 5.18
CA PHE A 221 -6.38 -1.37 3.81
C PHE A 221 -4.93 -0.91 3.74
N ALA A 222 -4.48 -0.05 4.67
CA ALA A 222 -3.08 0.38 4.73
C ALA A 222 -2.14 -0.80 5.01
N ALA A 223 -2.51 -1.70 5.93
CA ALA A 223 -1.76 -2.92 6.19
C ALA A 223 -1.68 -3.84 4.97
N ALA A 224 -2.80 -4.06 4.27
CA ALA A 224 -2.86 -4.85 3.05
C ALA A 224 -1.98 -4.25 1.94
N ALA A 225 -2.01 -2.92 1.80
CA ALA A 225 -1.14 -2.22 0.86
C ALA A 225 0.35 -2.41 1.18
N LEU A 226 0.75 -2.24 2.44
CA LEU A 226 2.15 -2.48 2.84
C LEU A 226 2.57 -3.94 2.65
N TRP A 227 1.67 -4.89 2.88
CA TRP A 227 1.93 -6.31 2.62
C TRP A 227 2.15 -6.58 1.13
N LEU A 228 1.28 -6.05 0.25
CA LEU A 228 1.44 -6.13 -1.20
C LEU A 228 2.76 -5.48 -1.66
N ARG A 229 3.14 -4.35 -1.04
CA ARG A 229 4.40 -3.66 -1.29
C ARG A 229 5.61 -4.52 -0.91
N GLY A 230 5.59 -5.15 0.26
CA GLY A 230 6.66 -6.05 0.70
C GLY A 230 6.81 -7.26 -0.24
N ARG A 231 5.70 -7.80 -0.76
CA ARG A 231 5.74 -8.89 -1.76
C ARG A 231 6.33 -8.45 -3.10
N SER A 232 6.03 -7.25 -3.58
CA SER A 232 6.65 -6.76 -4.82
C SER A 232 8.18 -6.70 -4.70
N TRP A 233 8.71 -6.32 -3.54
CA TRP A 233 10.17 -6.24 -3.35
C TRP A 233 10.86 -7.59 -3.15
N ALA A 234 10.14 -8.59 -2.63
CA ALA A 234 10.68 -9.94 -2.56
C ALA A 234 10.84 -10.56 -3.95
N ALA A 235 9.96 -10.20 -4.90
CA ALA A 235 10.13 -10.56 -6.31
C ALA A 235 11.33 -9.82 -6.93
N ASP A 236 11.55 -8.56 -6.55
CA ASP A 236 12.66 -7.73 -7.04
C ASP A 236 13.99 -7.94 -6.30
N GLY A 237 14.12 -8.97 -5.45
CA GLY A 237 15.35 -9.21 -4.69
C GLY A 237 16.55 -9.49 -5.61
N PRO A 238 17.80 -9.17 -5.20
CA PRO A 238 18.98 -9.53 -6.00
C PRO A 238 18.96 -11.04 -6.20
N THR A 239 18.80 -11.48 -7.45
CA THR A 239 19.03 -12.86 -7.82
C THR A 239 20.41 -13.21 -7.33
N LYS A 240 20.51 -14.20 -6.43
CA LYS A 240 21.79 -14.67 -5.90
C LYS A 240 22.66 -14.97 -7.13
N PRO A 241 23.87 -14.38 -7.27
CA PRO A 241 24.69 -14.58 -8.45
C PRO A 241 24.86 -16.08 -8.68
N MET A 242 24.50 -16.55 -9.88
CA MET A 242 24.50 -17.97 -10.24
C MET A 242 25.85 -18.67 -10.03
N ALA A 243 26.93 -17.90 -9.92
CA ALA A 243 28.27 -18.37 -9.62
C ALA A 243 28.37 -19.22 -8.32
N GLU A 244 27.45 -19.07 -7.37
CA GLU A 244 27.45 -19.87 -6.13
C GLU A 244 26.66 -21.20 -6.20
N ARG A 245 26.06 -21.53 -7.36
CA ARG A 245 25.27 -22.77 -7.53
C ARG A 245 25.98 -23.85 -8.37
N ALA A 246 27.18 -23.57 -8.88
CA ALA A 246 27.95 -24.49 -9.72
C ALA A 246 29.18 -25.10 -9.02
N MET A 247 29.33 -24.89 -7.72
CA MET A 247 30.27 -25.61 -6.83
C MET A 247 29.48 -26.53 -5.90
#